data_AF-A0A0F6YIN6-F1
#
_entry.id   AF-A0A0F6YIN6-F1
#
_cell.length_a   1.000
_cell.length_b   1.000
_cell.length_c   1.000
_cell.angle_alpha   90.00
_cell.angle_beta   90.00
_cell.angle_gamma   90.00
#
_symmetry.space_group_name_H-M   'P 1'
#
loop_
_entity.id
_entity.type
_entity.pdbx_description
1 polymer ?
#
loop_
_entity_poly.entity_id
_entity_poly.type
_entity_poly.pdbx_seq_one_letter_code
_entity_poly.pdbx_strand_id
1 'polypeptide(L)'
;MKLHDLHHVLTGYAADWTGESEIAAWEIGAGCGGHLAAWVLNLFAMQYGVFIAPRAVLAAFARGRRSQSLYAASELDERMLEERVEDARKRLGLDREIEPGVADVARLAAWWVAGLALWAWPIVLVSALVW
;
A
#
# COMPACT_ATOMS: atom_id res chain seq x y z
N MET A 1 7.72 4.79 8.51
CA MET A 1 7.28 6.19 8.44
C MET A 1 8.03 6.95 7.36
N LYS A 2 9.34 7.24 7.49
CA LYS A 2 10.09 8.03 6.47
C LYS A 2 9.95 7.54 5.01
N LEU A 3 10.09 6.23 4.77
CA LEU A 3 9.95 5.67 3.41
C LEU A 3 8.53 5.81 2.85
N HIS A 4 7.52 5.74 3.73
CA HIS A 4 6.11 5.91 3.36
C HIS A 4 5.84 7.36 2.91
N ASP A 5 6.37 8.35 3.62
CA ASP A 5 6.25 9.75 3.22
C ASP A 5 6.91 10.01 1.84
N LEU A 6 8.05 9.37 1.56
CA LEU A 6 8.68 9.41 0.23
C LEU A 6 7.80 8.78 -0.85
N HIS A 7 7.08 7.71 -0.53
CA HIS A 7 6.17 7.09 -1.47
C HIS A 7 5.04 8.04 -1.89
N HIS A 8 4.56 8.94 -1.03
CA HIS A 8 3.59 9.97 -1.46
C HIS A 8 4.16 10.86 -2.57
N VAL A 9 5.40 11.34 -2.40
CA VAL A 9 6.08 12.17 -3.42
C VAL A 9 6.26 11.39 -4.73
N LEU A 10 6.67 10.13 -4.64
CA LEU A 10 6.93 9.29 -5.82
C LEU A 10 5.64 8.90 -6.55
N THR A 11 4.59 8.57 -5.81
CA THR A 11 3.33 8.08 -6.39
C THR A 11 2.39 9.20 -6.82
N GLY A 12 2.45 10.35 -6.14
CA GLY A 12 1.55 11.48 -6.33
C GLY A 12 0.24 11.40 -5.52
N TYR A 13 0.05 10.38 -4.68
CA TYR A 13 -1.15 10.28 -3.84
C TYR A 13 -1.08 11.31 -2.71
N ALA A 14 -2.21 12.00 -2.47
CA ALA A 14 -2.29 13.02 -1.42
C ALA A 14 -2.24 12.41 -0.02
N ALA A 15 -1.86 13.22 0.98
CA ALA A 15 -1.95 12.83 2.40
C ALA A 15 -3.35 13.17 2.95
N ASP A 16 -4.39 12.63 2.30
CA ASP A 16 -5.79 12.70 2.75
C ASP A 16 -6.38 11.29 2.84
N TRP A 17 -7.60 11.15 3.35
CA TRP A 17 -8.22 9.83 3.54
C TRP A 17 -8.24 8.95 2.28
N THR A 18 -8.41 9.55 1.10
CA THR A 18 -8.41 8.81 -0.17
C THR A 18 -6.99 8.45 -0.56
N GLY A 19 -6.07 9.41 -0.53
CA GLY A 19 -4.68 9.18 -0.92
C GLY A 19 -3.92 8.25 0.04
N GLU A 20 -4.22 8.27 1.33
CA GLU A 20 -3.72 7.29 2.31
C GLU A 20 -4.23 5.87 1.99
N SER A 21 -5.47 5.77 1.49
CA SER A 21 -6.02 4.50 1.05
C SER A 21 -5.38 4.00 -0.26
N GLU A 22 -5.12 4.92 -1.20
CA GLU A 22 -4.43 4.61 -2.45
C GLU A 22 -2.99 4.16 -2.19
N ILE A 23 -2.24 4.91 -1.37
CA ILE A 23 -0.85 4.56 -1.07
C ILE A 23 -0.76 3.24 -0.31
N ALA A 24 -1.67 2.97 0.63
CA ALA A 24 -1.74 1.69 1.33
C ALA A 24 -1.95 0.53 0.35
N ALA A 25 -2.88 0.69 -0.58
CA ALA A 25 -3.15 -0.33 -1.60
C ALA A 25 -1.96 -0.50 -2.55
N TRP A 26 -1.31 0.59 -2.95
CA TRP A 26 -0.10 0.56 -3.77
C TRP A 26 1.06 -0.14 -3.05
N GLU A 27 1.31 0.17 -1.78
CA GLU A 27 2.37 -0.44 -0.96
C GLU A 27 2.12 -1.94 -0.75
N ILE A 28 0.88 -2.38 -0.52
CA ILE A 28 0.52 -3.82 -0.50
C ILE A 28 0.82 -4.47 -1.85
N GLY A 29 0.47 -3.80 -2.96
CA GLY A 29 0.70 -4.30 -4.30
C GLY A 29 2.19 -4.41 -4.68
N ALA A 30 2.97 -3.38 -4.34
CA ALA A 30 4.41 -3.31 -4.59
C ALA A 30 5.23 -4.13 -3.58
N GLY A 31 4.65 -4.40 -2.41
CA GLY A 31 5.25 -5.12 -1.30
C GLY A 31 5.88 -4.19 -0.26
N CYS A 32 5.69 -4.51 1.02
CA CYS A 32 6.25 -3.75 2.14
C CYS A 32 7.59 -4.32 2.68
N GLY A 33 8.19 -5.28 1.98
CA GLY A 33 9.43 -5.93 2.42
C GLY A 33 9.31 -6.53 3.82
N GLY A 34 10.37 -6.37 4.63
CA GLY A 34 10.41 -6.79 6.04
C GLY A 34 9.72 -5.84 7.03
N HIS A 35 9.10 -4.76 6.56
CA HIS A 35 8.48 -3.74 7.41
C HIS A 35 7.08 -4.16 7.85
N LEU A 36 7.01 -4.97 8.91
CA LEU A 36 5.73 -5.50 9.44
C LEU A 36 4.72 -4.40 9.77
N ALA A 37 5.18 -3.27 10.32
CA ALA A 37 4.30 -2.14 10.63
C ALA A 37 3.63 -1.56 9.37
N ALA A 38 4.34 -1.51 8.23
CA ALA A 38 3.76 -1.06 6.97
C ALA A 38 2.69 -2.04 6.47
N TRP A 39 2.94 -3.35 6.52
CA TRP A 39 1.92 -4.36 6.19
C TRP A 39 0.64 -4.18 7.02
N VAL A 40 0.78 -4.03 8.33
CA VAL A 40 -0.37 -3.87 9.24
C VAL A 40 -1.13 -2.57 8.95
N LEU A 41 -0.45 -1.43 8.94
CA LEU A 41 -1.08 -0.13 8.73
C LEU A 41 -1.76 -0.02 7.37
N ASN A 42 -1.14 -0.57 6.32
CA ASN A 42 -1.73 -0.56 4.98
C ASN A 42 -2.98 -1.42 4.90
N LEU A 43 -3.01 -2.57 5.57
CA LEU A 43 -4.22 -3.41 5.63
C LEU A 43 -5.37 -2.67 6.35
N PHE A 44 -5.06 -1.87 7.37
CA PHE A 44 -6.04 -1.01 8.03
C PHE A 44 -6.53 0.11 7.09
N ALA A 45 -5.63 0.89 6.50
CA ALA A 45 -5.99 2.03 5.63
C ALA A 45 -6.73 1.59 4.36
N MET A 46 -6.25 0.55 3.67
CA MET A 46 -6.89 0.00 2.47
C MET A 46 -8.34 -0.42 2.73
N GLN A 47 -8.65 -0.94 3.92
CA GLN A 47 -10.00 -1.38 4.28
C GLN A 47 -11.03 -0.25 4.17
N TYR A 48 -10.67 0.98 4.58
CA TYR A 48 -11.51 2.16 4.44
C TYR A 48 -11.63 2.59 2.97
N GLY A 49 -10.51 2.57 2.26
CA GLY A 49 -10.43 2.95 0.85
C GLY A 49 -11.35 2.19 -0.09
N VAL A 50 -11.55 0.89 0.16
CA VAL A 50 -12.46 0.07 -0.65
C VAL A 50 -13.91 0.58 -0.61
N PHE A 51 -14.31 1.29 0.46
CA PHE A 51 -15.64 1.89 0.56
C PHE A 51 -15.69 3.34 0.10
N ILE A 52 -14.61 4.11 0.30
CA ILE A 52 -14.56 5.54 -0.04
C ILE A 52 -14.25 5.75 -1.53
N ALA A 53 -13.24 5.05 -2.05
CA ALA A 53 -12.71 5.24 -3.39
C ALA A 53 -12.27 3.91 -4.03
N PRO A 54 -13.18 2.94 -4.22
CA PRO A 54 -12.84 1.58 -4.67
C PRO A 54 -12.06 1.53 -5.99
N ARG A 55 -12.42 2.40 -6.94
CA ARG A 55 -11.75 2.45 -8.26
C ARG A 55 -10.32 2.97 -8.15
N ALA A 56 -10.10 3.98 -7.31
CA ALA A 56 -8.79 4.57 -7.06
C ALA A 56 -7.87 3.57 -6.34
N VAL A 57 -8.40 2.90 -5.31
CA VAL A 57 -7.71 1.82 -4.59
C VAL A 57 -7.31 0.67 -5.51
N LEU A 58 -8.21 0.22 -6.39
CA LEU A 58 -7.91 -0.82 -7.35
C LEU A 58 -6.82 -0.40 -8.35
N ALA A 59 -6.90 0.83 -8.86
CA ALA A 59 -5.88 1.40 -9.74
C ALA A 59 -4.51 1.47 -9.04
N ALA A 60 -4.49 1.95 -7.79
CA ALA A 60 -3.28 2.07 -6.99
C ALA A 60 -2.65 0.70 -6.68
N PHE A 61 -3.46 -0.28 -6.29
CA PHE A 61 -3.01 -1.67 -6.08
C PHE A 61 -2.46 -2.29 -7.37
N ALA A 62 -3.17 -2.13 -8.49
CA ALA A 62 -2.73 -2.64 -9.78
C ALA A 62 -1.39 -2.01 -10.18
N ARG A 63 -1.24 -0.69 -10.02
CA ARG A 63 0.01 0.03 -10.24
C ARG A 63 1.12 -0.50 -9.34
N GLY A 64 0.85 -0.67 -8.04
CA GLY A 64 1.78 -1.22 -7.05
C GLY A 64 2.39 -2.52 -7.51
N ARG A 65 1.53 -3.46 -7.93
CA ARG A 65 1.91 -4.78 -8.43
C ARG A 65 2.80 -4.79 -9.70
N ARG A 66 2.92 -3.67 -10.41
CA ARG A 66 3.79 -3.52 -11.61
C ARG A 66 4.93 -2.54 -11.35
N SER A 67 5.12 -2.12 -10.11
CA SER A 67 6.15 -1.20 -9.68
C SER A 67 6.91 -1.78 -8.49
N GLN A 68 7.92 -1.06 -8.03
CA GLN A 68 8.68 -1.40 -6.83
C GLN A 68 8.51 -0.32 -5.78
N SER A 69 8.47 -0.74 -4.51
CA SER A 69 8.53 0.18 -3.38
C SER A 69 9.97 0.38 -2.92
N LEU A 70 10.20 1.44 -2.15
CA LEU A 70 11.46 1.68 -1.47
C LEU A 70 11.69 0.73 -0.29
N TYR A 71 10.70 -0.08 0.11
CA TYR A 71 10.83 -1.03 1.23
C TYR A 71 11.77 -2.20 0.97
N ALA A 72 12.27 -2.37 -0.25
CA ALA A 72 13.43 -3.21 -0.51
C ALA A 72 14.67 -2.70 0.24
N ALA A 73 14.77 -1.39 0.49
CA ALA A 73 15.73 -0.84 1.43
C ALA A 73 15.23 -1.05 2.87
N SER A 74 16.14 -1.46 3.76
CA SER A 74 15.84 -1.60 5.19
C SER A 74 15.62 -0.24 5.85
N GLU A 75 16.29 0.82 5.37
CA GLU A 75 16.24 2.16 5.94
C GLU A 75 16.31 3.24 4.85
N LEU A 76 15.99 4.48 5.23
CA LEU A 76 16.17 5.65 4.37
C LEU A 76 17.67 5.93 4.21
N ASP A 77 18.13 6.01 2.96
CA ASP A 77 19.48 6.44 2.59
C ASP A 77 19.43 7.89 2.08
N GLU A 78 20.38 8.73 2.49
CA GLU A 78 20.52 10.13 2.05
C GLU A 78 20.60 10.24 0.52
N ARG A 79 21.20 9.25 -0.15
CA ARG A 79 21.27 9.18 -1.62
C ARG A 79 19.89 9.17 -2.27
N MET A 80 18.87 8.67 -1.58
CA MET A 80 17.48 8.64 -2.06
C MET A 80 16.87 10.05 -2.08
N LEU A 81 17.38 10.97 -1.24
CA LEU A 81 16.95 12.36 -1.19
C LEU A 81 17.67 13.23 -2.22
N GLU A 82 18.85 12.79 -2.67
CA GLU A 82 19.63 13.45 -3.73
C GLU A 82 19.16 13.05 -5.13
N GLU A 83 18.51 11.89 -5.27
CA GLU A 83 17.98 11.41 -6.54
C GLU A 83 16.81 12.28 -7.03
N ARG A 84 16.80 12.60 -8.33
CA ARG A 84 15.67 13.29 -8.95
C ARG A 84 14.43 12.42 -8.92
N VAL A 85 13.28 13.01 -8.59
CA VAL A 85 11.99 12.31 -8.50
C VAL A 85 11.65 11.58 -9.81
N GLU A 86 11.95 12.17 -10.98
CA GLU A 86 11.68 11.52 -12.26
C GLU A 86 12.52 10.25 -12.48
N ASP A 87 13.78 10.27 -12.06
CA ASP A 87 14.70 9.14 -12.21
C ASP A 87 14.32 8.01 -11.24
N ALA A 88 13.99 8.37 -10.00
CA ALA A 88 13.44 7.44 -9.02
C ALA A 88 12.13 6.79 -9.53
N ARG A 89 11.22 7.57 -10.13
CA ARG A 89 9.97 7.04 -10.71
C ARG A 89 10.26 6.02 -11.83
N LYS A 90 11.17 6.31 -12.75
CA LYS A 90 11.56 5.36 -13.81
C LYS A 90 12.18 4.10 -13.25
N ARG A 91 13.11 4.24 -12.29
CA ARG A 91 13.79 3.11 -11.63
C ARG A 91 12.81 2.18 -10.94
N LEU A 92 11.76 2.73 -10.32
CA LEU A 92 10.72 1.98 -9.62
C LEU A 92 9.56 1.53 -10.52
N GLY A 93 9.58 1.84 -11.82
CA GLY A 93 8.51 1.48 -12.75
C GLY A 93 7.20 2.25 -12.54
N LEU A 94 7.28 3.48 -12.04
CA LEU A 94 6.16 4.38 -11.78
C LEU A 94 5.83 5.32 -12.95
N ASP A 95 6.59 5.23 -14.04
CA ASP A 95 6.50 6.06 -15.26
C ASP A 95 5.51 5.51 -16.31
N ARG A 96 4.79 4.43 -15.99
CA ARG A 96 3.83 3.78 -16.89
C ARG A 96 2.42 3.88 -16.35
N GLU A 97 1.47 4.09 -17.26
CA GLU A 97 0.05 3.94 -16.96
C GLU A 97 -0.32 2.46 -16.90
N ILE A 98 -1.11 2.08 -15.89
CA ILE A 98 -1.49 0.69 -15.63
C ILE A 98 -3.01 0.62 -15.54
N GLU A 99 -3.61 -0.15 -16.45
CA GLU A 99 -5.02 -0.50 -16.38
C GLU A 99 -5.22 -1.77 -15.52
N PRO A 100 -6.10 -1.74 -14.51
CA PRO A 100 -6.38 -2.91 -13.67
C PRO A 100 -6.99 -4.08 -14.45
N GLY A 101 -6.46 -5.28 -14.23
CA GLY A 101 -7.01 -6.51 -14.79
C GLY A 101 -7.86 -7.31 -13.79
N VAL A 102 -8.55 -8.34 -14.28
CA VAL A 102 -9.33 -9.27 -13.42
C VAL A 102 -8.48 -9.90 -12.32
N ALA A 103 -7.22 -10.22 -12.62
CA ALA A 103 -6.27 -10.75 -11.64
C ALA A 103 -5.95 -9.75 -10.52
N ASP A 104 -6.14 -8.44 -10.72
CA ASP A 104 -5.96 -7.43 -9.68
C ASP A 104 -7.14 -7.36 -8.76
N VAL A 105 -8.34 -7.43 -9.32
CA VAL A 105 -9.57 -7.54 -8.53
C VAL A 105 -9.51 -8.74 -7.60
N ALA A 106 -9.16 -9.92 -8.13
CA ALA A 106 -9.08 -11.14 -7.34
C ALA A 106 -8.03 -11.05 -6.20
N ARG A 107 -6.86 -10.46 -6.48
CA ARG A 107 -5.81 -10.32 -5.45
C ARG A 107 -6.10 -9.22 -4.45
N LEU A 108 -6.70 -8.11 -4.87
CA LEU A 108 -7.15 -7.07 -3.95
C LEU A 108 -8.23 -7.63 -3.02
N ALA A 109 -9.17 -8.42 -3.55
CA ALA A 109 -10.17 -9.10 -2.74
C ALA A 109 -9.55 -10.06 -1.72
N ALA A 110 -8.50 -10.81 -2.11
CA ALA A 110 -7.78 -11.68 -1.18
C ALA A 110 -7.10 -10.88 -0.05
N TRP A 111 -6.43 -9.77 -0.38
CA TRP A 111 -5.82 -8.88 0.62
C TRP A 111 -6.85 -8.20 1.52
N TRP A 112 -8.01 -7.84 0.97
CA TRP A 112 -9.12 -7.29 1.73
C TRP A 112 -9.67 -8.31 2.74
N VAL A 113 -9.85 -9.57 2.35
CA VAL A 113 -10.23 -10.66 3.27
C VAL A 113 -9.15 -10.88 4.35
N ALA A 114 -7.87 -10.83 3.99
CA ALA A 114 -6.78 -10.92 4.97
C ALA A 114 -6.80 -9.74 5.97
N GLY A 115 -7.08 -8.53 5.49
CA GLY A 115 -7.31 -7.35 6.31
C GLY A 115 -8.45 -7.57 7.30
N LEU A 116 -9.61 -8.04 6.85
CA LEU A 116 -10.75 -8.33 7.73
C LEU A 116 -10.41 -9.35 8.84
N ALA A 117 -9.62 -10.38 8.54
CA ALA A 117 -9.17 -11.32 9.55
C ALA A 117 -8.28 -10.65 10.62
N LEU A 118 -7.42 -9.71 10.20
CA LEU A 118 -6.60 -8.88 11.10
C LEU A 118 -7.45 -7.88 11.91
N TRP A 119 -8.59 -7.43 11.38
CA TRP A 119 -9.52 -6.61 12.16
C TRP A 119 -10.28 -7.42 13.22
N ALA A 120 -10.60 -8.68 12.93
CA ALA A 120 -11.46 -9.51 13.78
C ALA A 120 -10.71 -10.22 14.93
N TRP A 121 -9.39 -10.46 14.81
CA TRP A 121 -8.65 -11.25 15.82
C TRP A 121 -8.72 -10.70 17.26
N PRO A 122 -8.69 -9.37 17.52
CA PRO A 122 -8.78 -8.87 18.90
C PRO A 122 -10.17 -9.11 19.49
N ILE A 123 -11.22 -9.04 18.68
CA ILE A 123 -12.63 -9.24 19.11
C ILE A 123 -12.85 -10.71 19.48
N VAL A 124 -12.34 -11.64 18.67
CA VAL A 124 -12.44 -13.08 18.94
C VAL A 124 -11.69 -13.45 20.22
N LEU A 125 -10.48 -12.91 20.43
CA LEU A 125 -9.72 -13.18 21.66
C LEU A 125 -10.38 -12.63 22.92
N VAL A 126 -10.88 -11.40 22.89
CA VAL A 126 -11.60 -10.83 24.03
C VAL A 126 -12.86 -11.64 24.31
N SER A 127 -13.60 -12.06 23.28
CA SER A 127 -14.79 -12.89 23.45
C SER A 127 -14.46 -14.26 24.05
N ALA A 128 -13.34 -14.88 23.67
CA ALA A 128 -12.91 -16.17 24.19
C ALA A 128 -12.35 -16.13 25.62
N LEU A 129 -11.92 -14.95 26.10
CA LEU A 129 -11.41 -14.75 27.47
C LEU A 129 -12.49 -14.32 28.48
N VAL A 130 -13.67 -13.93 27.98
CA VAL A 130 -14.82 -13.48 28.78
C VAL A 130 -15.87 -14.59 28.95
N TRP A 131 -15.65 -15.75 28.32
CA TRP A 131 -16.39 -17.01 28.53
C TRP A 131 -15.52 -18.04 29.24
#